data_AF-A0A1H9FPJ7-F1
#
_entry.id   AF-A0A1H9FPJ7-F1
#
_cell.length_a   1.000
_cell.length_b   1.000
_cell.length_c   1.000
_cell.angle_alpha   90.00
_cell.angle_beta   90.00
_cell.angle_gamma   90.00
#
_symmetry.space_group_name_H-M   'P 1'
#
loop_
_entity.id
_entity.type
_entity.pdbx_description
1 polymer ?
#
loop_
_entity_poly.entity_id
_entity_poly.type
_entity_poly.pdbx_seq_one_letter_code
_entity_poly.pdbx_strand_id
1 'polypeptide(L)'
;MRMKAEINAQPVLTATLQDNKPDELRVIVTSGTATIKIEVSPVARGTLHDPVSLPVVALVEDEFGYAEIPVVSLPDLYGGKLCAAMDRQHPRDLFDVQMLLAHEGISREIFIGFLAYVLSHPRPIHEVLAPNWKPLDDAYRTEFSGMTSEPVALDMLSASRAEMMNSLQAQMTEQDKMFLLSFKRGEPDWSLFEEPSAAELPAVRWKLNNIQRLAKNKIKHKEQLERLESVLDSWLAKVNLGPGNDE
;
A
#
# COMPACT_ATOMS: atom_id res chain seq x y z
N MET A 1 7.76 -2.53 -24.68
CA MET A 1 8.01 -2.60 -26.14
C MET A 1 6.74 -2.37 -26.95
N ARG A 2 5.70 -3.21 -26.83
CA ARG A 2 4.44 -3.07 -27.61
C ARG A 2 3.71 -1.73 -27.41
N MET A 3 3.42 -1.37 -26.15
CA MET A 3 2.73 -0.11 -25.82
C MET A 3 3.45 1.13 -26.37
N LYS A 4 4.79 1.19 -26.25
CA LYS A 4 5.60 2.27 -26.85
C LYS A 4 5.40 2.37 -28.37
N ALA A 5 5.41 1.23 -29.06
CA ALA A 5 5.26 1.19 -30.52
C ALA A 5 3.86 1.65 -30.94
N GLU A 6 2.82 1.21 -30.23
CA GLU A 6 1.43 1.60 -30.47
C GLU A 6 1.22 3.11 -30.22
N ILE A 7 1.81 3.69 -29.17
CA ILE A 7 1.70 5.13 -28.91
C ILE A 7 2.46 5.95 -29.97
N ASN A 8 3.67 5.54 -30.37
CA ASN A 8 4.44 6.22 -31.42
C ASN A 8 3.81 6.10 -32.82
N ALA A 9 2.84 5.20 -33.01
CA ALA A 9 2.06 5.13 -34.25
C ALA A 9 0.98 6.22 -34.33
N GLN A 10 0.65 6.88 -33.22
CA GLN A 10 -0.29 7.99 -33.20
C GLN A 10 0.39 9.28 -33.67
N PRO A 11 -0.25 10.06 -34.56
CA PRO A 11 0.26 11.37 -34.94
C PRO A 11 0.44 12.28 -33.71
N VAL A 12 1.49 13.09 -33.70
CA VAL A 12 1.72 14.14 -32.67
C VAL A 12 2.12 13.62 -31.28
N LEU A 13 2.18 12.30 -31.06
CA LEU A 13 2.69 11.72 -29.81
C LEU A 13 4.11 11.18 -29.98
N THR A 14 4.90 11.34 -28.93
CA THR A 14 6.21 10.66 -28.80
C THR A 14 6.24 9.91 -27.49
N ALA A 15 6.55 8.61 -27.54
CA ALA A 15 6.67 7.76 -26.36
C ALA A 15 8.10 7.24 -26.20
N THR A 16 8.68 7.54 -25.03
CA THR A 16 10.04 7.15 -24.67
C THR A 16 10.00 6.23 -23.47
N LEU A 17 10.64 5.07 -23.57
CA LEU A 17 10.84 4.18 -22.41
C LEU A 17 11.99 4.75 -21.58
N GLN A 18 11.78 4.92 -20.28
CA GLN A 18 12.85 5.15 -19.33
C GLN A 18 13.13 3.84 -18.60
N ASP A 19 14.31 3.28 -18.82
CA ASP A 19 14.80 2.03 -18.24
C ASP A 19 16.04 2.23 -17.36
N ASN A 20 16.27 3.47 -16.92
CA ASN A 20 17.44 3.86 -16.12
C ASN A 20 17.55 3.13 -14.77
N LYS A 21 16.48 2.46 -14.31
CA LYS A 21 16.48 1.58 -13.14
C LYS A 21 15.77 0.25 -13.47
N PRO A 22 16.34 -0.91 -13.09
CA PRO A 22 15.78 -2.23 -13.40
C PRO A 22 14.34 -2.44 -12.91
N ASP A 23 13.97 -1.77 -11.82
CA ASP A 23 12.69 -1.95 -11.13
C ASP A 23 11.64 -0.89 -11.48
N GLU A 24 11.99 0.12 -12.29
CA GLU A 24 11.08 1.20 -12.71
C GLU A 24 10.80 1.09 -14.21
N LEU A 25 9.69 0.45 -14.59
CA LEU A 25 9.21 0.43 -15.96
C LEU A 25 8.35 1.68 -16.20
N ARG A 26 8.93 2.70 -16.83
CA ARG A 26 8.23 3.96 -17.11
C ARG A 26 8.19 4.29 -18.59
N VAL A 27 7.04 4.75 -19.07
CA VAL A 27 6.88 5.31 -20.41
C VAL A 27 6.49 6.78 -20.26
N ILE A 28 7.30 7.66 -20.83
CA ILE A 28 6.99 9.10 -20.93
C ILE A 28 6.37 9.34 -22.29
N VAL A 29 5.13 9.82 -22.30
CA VAL A 29 4.40 10.19 -23.50
C VAL A 29 4.32 11.71 -23.54
N THR A 30 4.81 12.31 -24.62
CA THR A 30 4.79 13.77 -24.81
C THR A 30 3.99 14.12 -26.06
N SER A 31 3.20 15.19 -25.96
CA SER A 31 2.60 15.91 -27.08
C SER A 31 3.13 17.35 -27.11
N GLY A 32 2.65 18.18 -28.04
CA GLY A 32 2.97 19.60 -28.04
C GLY A 32 2.42 20.39 -26.85
N THR A 33 1.47 19.82 -26.09
CA THR A 33 0.74 20.52 -25.02
C THR A 33 0.79 19.83 -23.66
N ALA A 34 1.18 18.55 -23.60
CA ALA A 34 1.16 17.78 -22.36
C ALA A 34 2.27 16.73 -22.30
N THR A 35 2.61 16.33 -21.08
CA THR A 35 3.48 15.18 -20.80
C THR A 35 2.79 14.26 -19.81
N ILE A 36 2.63 12.99 -20.19
CA ILE A 36 2.01 11.94 -19.39
C ILE A 36 3.09 10.91 -19.02
N LYS A 37 3.20 10.62 -17.72
CA LYS A 37 4.09 9.59 -17.18
C LYS A 37 3.29 8.35 -16.85
N ILE A 38 3.54 7.26 -17.56
CA ILE A 38 2.93 5.95 -17.32
C ILE A 38 3.94 5.09 -16.57
N GLU A 39 3.60 4.64 -15.38
CA GLU A 39 4.43 3.74 -14.58
C GLU A 39 3.80 2.36 -14.50
N VAL A 40 4.58 1.31 -14.74
CA VAL A 40 4.19 -0.07 -14.54
C VAL A 40 4.95 -0.59 -13.34
N SER A 41 4.24 -1.04 -12.30
CA SER A 41 4.86 -1.63 -11.11
C SER A 41 5.01 -3.14 -11.28
N PRO A 42 6.23 -3.68 -11.44
CA PRO A 42 6.47 -5.11 -11.53
C PRO A 42 6.55 -5.79 -10.15
N VAL A 43 6.48 -5.03 -9.05
CA VAL A 43 6.87 -5.47 -7.70
C VAL A 43 5.74 -6.20 -6.96
N ALA A 44 4.52 -5.68 -7.00
CA ALA A 44 3.37 -6.29 -6.31
C ALA A 44 2.70 -7.42 -7.12
N ARG A 45 2.94 -7.50 -8.43
CA ARG A 45 2.32 -8.38 -9.44
C ARG A 45 0.96 -8.97 -9.03
N GLY A 46 -0.11 -8.39 -9.54
CA GLY A 46 -1.48 -8.85 -9.28
C GLY A 46 -2.17 -8.01 -8.21
N THR A 47 -3.46 -8.23 -8.09
CA THR A 47 -4.38 -7.63 -7.12
C THR A 47 -5.11 -8.76 -6.39
N LEU A 48 -5.51 -8.52 -5.16
CA LEU A 48 -6.27 -9.46 -4.35
C LEU A 48 -7.65 -9.71 -4.97
N HIS A 49 -8.28 -8.65 -5.46
CA HIS A 49 -9.57 -8.70 -6.14
C HIS A 49 -9.43 -8.33 -7.61
N ASP A 50 -10.43 -8.71 -8.40
CA ASP A 50 -10.53 -8.29 -9.79
C ASP A 50 -10.71 -6.76 -9.91
N PRO A 51 -10.23 -6.16 -11.00
CA PRO A 51 -10.48 -4.74 -11.27
C PRO A 51 -11.98 -4.42 -11.37
N VAL A 52 -12.36 -3.23 -10.92
CA VAL A 52 -13.73 -2.72 -10.98
C VAL A 52 -13.81 -1.63 -12.06
N SER A 53 -14.84 -1.66 -12.90
CA SER A 53 -15.09 -0.56 -13.85
C SER A 53 -15.65 0.65 -13.11
N LEU A 54 -14.99 1.80 -13.21
CA LEU A 54 -15.54 3.07 -12.70
C LEU A 54 -15.69 4.09 -13.83
N PRO A 55 -16.80 4.86 -13.84
CA PRO A 55 -16.93 6.00 -14.71
C PRO A 55 -15.97 7.12 -14.27
N VAL A 56 -15.60 7.98 -15.22
CA VAL A 56 -14.93 9.24 -14.91
C VAL A 56 -15.83 10.14 -14.05
N VAL A 57 -15.23 11.04 -13.27
CA VAL A 57 -16.00 12.01 -12.47
C VAL A 57 -16.75 12.99 -13.37
N ALA A 58 -17.87 13.52 -12.87
CA ALA A 58 -18.76 14.41 -13.63
C ALA A 58 -18.02 15.58 -14.31
N LEU A 59 -17.04 16.19 -13.63
CA LEU A 59 -16.24 17.27 -14.22
C LEU A 59 -15.48 16.84 -15.49
N VAL A 60 -14.95 15.61 -15.51
CA VAL A 60 -14.26 15.05 -16.68
C VAL A 60 -15.26 14.64 -17.75
N GLU A 61 -16.41 14.08 -17.36
CA GLU A 61 -17.49 13.72 -18.27
C GLU A 61 -18.06 14.94 -19.00
N ASP A 62 -18.30 16.03 -18.28
CA ASP A 62 -18.84 17.28 -18.84
C ASP A 62 -17.88 17.93 -19.85
N GLU A 63 -16.57 17.83 -19.62
CA GLU A 63 -15.55 18.43 -20.48
C GLU A 63 -15.12 17.54 -21.65
N PHE A 64 -14.99 16.22 -21.42
CA PHE A 64 -14.38 15.28 -22.37
C PHE A 64 -15.32 14.15 -22.83
N GLY A 65 -16.50 14.02 -22.23
CA GLY A 65 -17.46 12.97 -22.49
C GLY A 65 -17.30 11.74 -21.58
N TYR A 66 -18.31 10.87 -21.62
CA TYR A 66 -18.36 9.65 -20.81
C TYR A 66 -17.24 8.68 -21.15
N ALA A 67 -16.59 8.17 -20.12
CA ALA A 67 -15.65 7.06 -20.22
C ALA A 67 -15.71 6.21 -18.94
N GLU A 68 -15.48 4.91 -19.10
CA GLU A 68 -15.27 3.97 -18.01
C GLU A 68 -13.89 3.33 -18.15
N ILE A 69 -13.23 3.11 -17.01
CA ILE A 69 -11.90 2.53 -16.98
C ILE A 69 -11.86 1.46 -15.87
N PRO A 70 -11.26 0.28 -16.12
CA PRO A 70 -10.96 -0.67 -15.05
C PRO A 70 -9.94 -0.06 -14.09
N VAL A 71 -10.33 0.05 -12.83
CA VAL A 71 -9.46 0.49 -11.73
C VAL A 71 -9.25 -0.64 -10.74
N VAL A 72 -8.22 -0.50 -9.92
CA VAL A 72 -7.99 -1.40 -8.80
C VAL A 72 -9.16 -1.34 -7.80
N SER A 73 -9.51 -2.47 -7.20
CA SER A 73 -10.56 -2.54 -6.19
C SER A 73 -10.27 -1.62 -5.00
N LEU A 74 -11.30 -1.22 -4.26
CA LEU A 74 -11.15 -0.35 -3.09
C LEU A 74 -10.25 -0.97 -2.00
N PRO A 75 -10.41 -2.28 -1.63
CA PRO A 75 -9.50 -2.94 -0.69
C PRO A 75 -8.04 -2.99 -1.16
N ASP A 76 -7.81 -3.22 -2.46
CA ASP A 76 -6.46 -3.24 -3.02
C ASP A 76 -5.83 -1.82 -3.05
N LEU A 77 -6.62 -0.80 -3.43
CA LEU A 77 -6.19 0.59 -3.48
C LEU A 77 -5.75 1.07 -2.10
N TYR A 78 -6.64 0.97 -1.11
CA TYR A 78 -6.37 1.48 0.22
C TYR A 78 -5.51 0.54 1.04
N GLY A 79 -5.56 -0.78 0.82
CA GLY A 79 -4.62 -1.72 1.42
C GLY A 79 -3.17 -1.40 1.03
N GLY A 80 -2.93 -1.12 -0.26
CA GLY A 80 -1.64 -0.65 -0.75
C GLY A 80 -1.21 0.70 -0.17
N LYS A 81 -2.12 1.69 -0.14
CA LYS A 81 -1.86 3.02 0.42
C LYS A 81 -1.55 2.98 1.91
N LEU A 82 -2.30 2.21 2.70
CA LEU A 82 -2.06 2.01 4.14
C LEU A 82 -0.72 1.30 4.37
N CYS A 83 -0.39 0.28 3.60
CA CYS A 83 0.90 -0.39 3.69
C CYS A 83 2.07 0.56 3.36
N ALA A 84 1.91 1.40 2.34
CA ALA A 84 2.90 2.42 2.00
C ALA A 84 3.02 3.49 3.11
N ALA A 85 1.90 3.96 3.66
CA ALA A 85 1.87 4.91 4.76
C ALA A 85 2.63 4.40 5.99
N MET A 86 2.47 3.11 6.34
CA MET A 86 3.18 2.48 7.45
C MET A 86 4.70 2.37 7.19
N ASP A 87 5.12 2.15 5.94
CA ASP A 87 6.53 1.95 5.60
C ASP A 87 7.28 3.27 5.30
N ARG A 88 6.81 4.02 4.30
CA ARG A 88 7.51 5.22 3.80
C ARG A 88 7.12 6.47 4.58
N GLN A 89 5.87 6.57 5.02
CA GLN A 89 5.31 7.68 5.83
C GLN A 89 5.43 9.05 5.14
N HIS A 90 5.33 9.08 3.81
CA HIS A 90 5.44 10.32 3.06
C HIS A 90 4.14 11.13 3.20
N PRO A 91 4.18 12.48 3.23
CA PRO A 91 2.97 13.33 3.36
C PRO A 91 1.83 12.94 2.41
N ARG A 92 2.13 12.65 1.14
CA ARG A 92 1.17 12.11 0.15
C ARG A 92 0.45 10.82 0.59
N ASP A 93 1.12 9.86 1.23
CA ASP A 93 0.42 8.67 1.78
C ASP A 93 -0.51 9.07 2.92
N LEU A 94 -0.02 9.94 3.81
CA LEU A 94 -0.79 10.36 4.98
C LEU A 94 -2.01 11.17 4.56
N PHE A 95 -1.91 11.94 3.47
CA PHE A 95 -3.04 12.63 2.86
C PHE A 95 -4.05 11.64 2.29
N ASP A 96 -3.60 10.62 1.56
CA ASP A 96 -4.47 9.54 1.08
C ASP A 96 -5.21 8.82 2.23
N VAL A 97 -4.51 8.58 3.34
CA VAL A 97 -5.07 8.00 4.57
C VAL A 97 -6.06 8.95 5.23
N GLN A 98 -5.76 10.24 5.30
CA GLN A 98 -6.67 11.25 5.82
C GLN A 98 -7.99 11.26 5.03
N MET A 99 -7.89 11.24 3.70
CA MET A 99 -9.06 11.17 2.82
C MET A 99 -9.87 9.90 3.05
N LEU A 100 -9.20 8.75 3.22
CA LEU A 100 -9.88 7.50 3.57
C LEU A 100 -10.66 7.64 4.88
N LEU A 101 -10.00 8.10 5.94
CA LEU A 101 -10.58 8.22 7.28
C LEU A 101 -11.76 9.18 7.32
N ALA A 102 -11.68 10.30 6.58
CA ALA A 102 -12.73 11.32 6.55
C ALA A 102 -14.01 10.88 5.83
N HIS A 103 -13.92 9.96 4.87
CA HIS A 103 -15.06 9.60 4.00
C HIS A 103 -15.60 8.18 4.24
N GLU A 104 -14.72 7.20 4.35
CA GLU A 104 -15.12 5.77 4.40
C GLU A 104 -14.70 5.09 5.70
N GLY A 105 -13.58 5.52 6.30
CA GLY A 105 -12.92 4.81 7.37
C GLY A 105 -12.23 3.53 6.90
N ILE A 106 -11.63 2.79 7.84
CA ILE A 106 -11.02 1.49 7.54
C ILE A 106 -12.05 0.39 7.83
N SER A 107 -12.68 -0.11 6.78
CA SER A 107 -13.58 -1.27 6.84
C SER A 107 -12.80 -2.59 7.00
N ARG A 108 -13.53 -3.68 7.30
CA ARG A 108 -12.92 -5.01 7.37
C ARG A 108 -12.26 -5.44 6.05
N GLU A 109 -12.94 -5.19 4.92
CA GLU A 109 -12.40 -5.51 3.60
C GLU A 109 -11.11 -4.74 3.30
N ILE A 110 -11.07 -3.43 3.59
CA ILE A 110 -9.86 -2.61 3.44
C ILE A 110 -8.74 -3.11 4.35
N PHE A 111 -9.07 -3.53 5.57
CA PHE A 111 -8.11 -4.12 6.49
C PHE A 111 -7.52 -5.44 5.98
N ILE A 112 -8.34 -6.33 5.41
CA ILE A 112 -7.86 -7.55 4.77
C ILE A 112 -6.98 -7.22 3.56
N GLY A 113 -7.35 -6.23 2.75
CA GLY A 113 -6.50 -5.66 1.71
C GLY A 113 -5.15 -5.21 2.28
N PHE A 114 -5.13 -4.42 3.35
CA PHE A 114 -3.90 -4.02 4.03
C PHE A 114 -3.03 -5.22 4.44
N LEU A 115 -3.62 -6.26 5.04
CA LEU A 115 -2.88 -7.47 5.40
C LEU A 115 -2.30 -8.17 4.16
N ALA A 116 -3.04 -8.30 3.06
CA ALA A 116 -2.52 -8.89 1.82
C ALA A 116 -1.30 -8.12 1.27
N TYR A 117 -1.31 -6.78 1.34
CA TYR A 117 -0.17 -5.96 0.94
C TYR A 117 1.00 -6.06 1.95
N VAL A 118 0.73 -6.19 3.25
CA VAL A 118 1.76 -6.50 4.27
C VAL A 118 2.43 -7.86 3.99
N LEU A 119 1.66 -8.87 3.56
CA LEU A 119 2.19 -10.18 3.15
C LEU A 119 2.96 -10.13 1.83
N SER A 120 2.71 -9.11 1.00
CA SER A 120 3.44 -8.85 -0.24
C SER A 120 4.70 -8.00 0.00
N HIS A 121 4.79 -7.31 1.14
CA HIS A 121 5.86 -6.36 1.42
C HIS A 121 7.22 -7.05 1.67
N PRO A 122 8.36 -6.52 1.20
CA PRO A 122 9.68 -7.13 1.40
C PRO A 122 10.16 -7.09 2.86
N ARG A 123 9.71 -6.12 3.65
CA ARG A 123 10.11 -6.01 5.08
C ARG A 123 9.45 -7.09 5.95
N PRO A 124 10.07 -7.46 7.10
CA PRO A 124 9.44 -8.32 8.09
C PRO A 124 8.08 -7.76 8.53
N ILE A 125 7.09 -8.64 8.70
CA ILE A 125 5.70 -8.26 9.04
C ILE A 125 5.67 -7.36 10.28
N HIS A 126 6.39 -7.73 11.34
CA HIS A 126 6.45 -6.96 12.59
C HIS A 126 6.99 -5.54 12.42
N GLU A 127 7.89 -5.32 11.46
CA GLU A 127 8.44 -3.98 11.20
C GLU A 127 7.48 -3.08 10.42
N VAL A 128 6.57 -3.66 9.64
CA VAL A 128 5.53 -2.91 8.94
C VAL A 128 4.40 -2.58 9.93
N LEU A 129 4.00 -3.54 10.76
CA LEU A 129 2.93 -3.37 11.76
C LEU A 129 3.35 -2.52 12.97
N ALA A 130 4.65 -2.41 13.26
CA ALA A 130 5.18 -1.49 14.27
C ALA A 130 6.26 -0.61 13.62
N PRO A 131 5.85 0.42 12.86
CA PRO A 131 6.79 1.25 12.13
C PRO A 131 7.52 2.23 13.06
N ASN A 132 8.76 2.58 12.69
CA ASN A 132 9.47 3.70 13.33
C ASN A 132 8.98 5.01 12.70
N TRP A 133 8.32 5.86 13.47
CA TRP A 133 7.78 7.13 12.97
C TRP A 133 8.88 8.11 12.61
N LYS A 134 8.78 8.72 11.43
CA LYS A 134 9.76 9.66 10.87
C LYS A 134 9.29 11.11 11.04
N PRO A 135 10.20 12.08 11.21
CA PRO A 135 9.86 13.50 11.09
C PRO A 135 9.17 13.78 9.75
N LEU A 136 8.18 14.68 9.76
CA LEU A 136 7.34 14.95 8.59
C LEU A 136 7.63 16.30 7.94
N ASP A 137 8.18 17.25 8.70
CA ASP A 137 8.33 18.66 8.39
C ASP A 137 9.04 18.92 7.05
N ASP A 138 10.22 18.31 6.87
CA ASP A 138 11.03 18.54 5.68
C ASP A 138 10.32 18.02 4.41
N ALA A 139 9.88 16.76 4.43
CA ALA A 139 9.16 16.16 3.31
C ALA A 139 7.85 16.91 3.01
N TYR A 140 7.15 17.40 4.04
CA TYR A 140 5.97 18.22 3.87
C TYR A 140 6.29 19.52 3.11
N ARG A 141 7.31 20.26 3.56
CA ARG A 141 7.68 21.54 2.96
C ARG A 141 8.20 21.39 1.52
N THR A 142 9.00 20.36 1.25
CA THR A 142 9.70 20.22 -0.04
C THR A 142 8.92 19.40 -1.07
N GLU A 143 8.07 18.48 -0.64
CA GLU A 143 7.45 17.48 -1.53
C GLU A 143 5.92 17.39 -1.44
N PHE A 144 5.26 18.27 -0.68
CA PHE A 144 3.79 18.23 -0.53
C PHE A 144 3.12 19.60 -0.48
N SER A 145 3.72 20.60 0.17
CA SER A 145 3.17 21.95 0.24
C SER A 145 2.87 22.50 -1.15
N GLY A 146 1.61 22.87 -1.40
CA GLY A 146 1.13 23.38 -2.69
C GLY A 146 0.75 22.30 -3.72
N MET A 147 0.77 21.01 -3.37
CA MET A 147 0.33 19.94 -4.28
C MET A 147 -1.19 19.75 -4.35
N THR A 148 -1.92 20.13 -3.30
CA THR A 148 -3.38 19.96 -3.21
C THR A 148 -4.10 21.26 -3.59
N SER A 149 -5.31 21.15 -4.12
CA SER A 149 -6.14 22.32 -4.46
C SER A 149 -6.50 23.14 -3.23
N GLU A 150 -6.79 22.47 -2.11
CA GLU A 150 -6.99 23.08 -0.81
C GLU A 150 -5.76 22.83 0.08
N PRO A 151 -5.23 23.84 0.77
CA PRO A 151 -4.09 23.66 1.67
C PRO A 151 -4.41 22.68 2.81
N VAL A 152 -3.53 21.70 3.02
CA VAL A 152 -3.64 20.73 4.12
C VAL A 152 -2.54 21.03 5.12
N ALA A 153 -2.90 21.29 6.38
CA ALA A 153 -1.93 21.61 7.42
C ALA A 153 -1.11 20.38 7.83
N LEU A 154 0.17 20.61 8.17
CA LEU A 154 1.09 19.56 8.64
C LEU A 154 0.50 18.77 9.81
N ASP A 155 -0.10 19.46 10.78
CA ASP A 155 -0.67 18.86 11.98
C ASP A 155 -1.79 17.86 11.66
N MET A 156 -2.56 18.08 10.58
CA MET A 156 -3.60 17.15 10.14
C MET A 156 -2.99 15.84 9.62
N LEU A 157 -1.89 15.93 8.86
CA LEU A 157 -1.18 14.75 8.36
C LEU A 157 -0.49 13.99 9.51
N SER A 158 0.06 14.72 10.48
CA SER A 158 0.65 14.15 11.68
C SER A 158 -0.40 13.40 12.51
N ALA A 159 -1.58 14.01 12.73
CA ALA A 159 -2.69 13.38 13.46
C ALA A 159 -3.22 12.11 12.77
N SER A 160 -3.22 12.09 11.43
CA SER A 160 -3.66 10.94 10.63
C SER A 160 -2.87 9.66 10.93
N ARG A 161 -1.63 9.75 11.44
CA ARG A 161 -0.81 8.58 11.82
C ARG A 161 -1.43 7.80 12.98
N ALA A 162 -1.80 8.50 14.04
CA ALA A 162 -2.39 7.90 15.23
C ALA A 162 -3.80 7.37 14.92
N GLU A 163 -4.59 8.13 14.18
CA GLU A 163 -5.94 7.73 13.78
C GLU A 163 -5.94 6.50 12.86
N MET A 164 -5.00 6.43 11.91
CA MET A 164 -4.77 5.24 11.08
C MET A 164 -4.43 4.02 11.92
N MET A 165 -3.47 4.15 12.84
CA MET A 165 -3.06 3.04 13.71
C MET A 165 -4.25 2.53 14.53
N ASN A 166 -5.00 3.44 15.16
CA ASN A 166 -6.18 3.08 15.95
C ASN A 166 -7.25 2.38 15.11
N SER A 167 -7.49 2.87 13.89
CA SER A 167 -8.48 2.31 12.97
C SER A 167 -8.08 0.92 12.46
N LEU A 168 -6.79 0.70 12.17
CA LEU A 168 -6.24 -0.61 11.80
C LEU A 168 -6.34 -1.60 12.99
N GLN A 169 -5.93 -1.18 14.19
CA GLN A 169 -6.02 -2.03 15.39
C GLN A 169 -7.47 -2.39 15.75
N ALA A 170 -8.42 -1.50 15.49
CA ALA A 170 -9.84 -1.76 15.74
C ALA A 170 -10.41 -2.90 14.86
N GLN A 171 -9.82 -3.16 13.70
CA GLN A 171 -10.21 -4.24 12.79
C GLN A 171 -9.52 -5.58 13.08
N MET A 172 -8.44 -5.57 13.88
CA MET A 172 -7.64 -6.75 14.17
C MET A 172 -8.40 -7.76 15.05
N THR A 173 -8.35 -9.03 14.69
CA THR A 173 -8.96 -10.13 15.46
C THR A 173 -7.93 -11.17 15.90
N GLU A 174 -8.29 -12.02 16.87
CA GLU A 174 -7.46 -13.18 17.25
C GLU A 174 -7.25 -14.14 16.06
N GLN A 175 -8.23 -14.27 15.18
CA GLN A 175 -8.11 -15.09 13.97
C GLN A 175 -7.01 -14.55 13.03
N ASP A 176 -6.95 -13.24 12.84
CA ASP A 176 -5.88 -12.60 12.04
C ASP A 176 -4.51 -12.84 12.65
N LYS A 177 -4.41 -12.74 13.98
CA LYS A 177 -3.15 -13.02 14.70
C LYS A 177 -2.72 -14.46 14.48
N MET A 178 -3.63 -15.42 14.66
CA MET A 178 -3.36 -16.83 14.43
C MET A 178 -2.87 -17.08 13.00
N PHE A 179 -3.53 -16.46 12.01
CA PHE A 179 -3.12 -16.53 10.62
C PHE A 179 -1.70 -15.96 10.39
N LEU A 180 -1.42 -14.72 10.81
CA LEU A 180 -0.11 -14.08 10.61
C LEU A 180 1.03 -14.87 11.29
N LEU A 181 0.77 -15.46 12.45
CA LEU A 181 1.74 -16.35 13.11
C LEU A 181 1.95 -17.65 12.32
N SER A 182 0.89 -18.28 11.79
CA SER A 182 1.03 -19.46 10.92
C SER A 182 1.84 -19.14 9.65
N PHE A 183 1.57 -17.99 9.02
CA PHE A 183 2.32 -17.51 7.86
C PHE A 183 3.79 -17.29 8.21
N LYS A 184 4.09 -16.65 9.36
CA LYS A 184 5.47 -16.41 9.81
C LYS A 184 6.21 -17.70 10.20
N ARG A 185 5.51 -18.75 10.60
CA ARG A 185 6.09 -20.09 10.82
C ARG A 185 6.50 -20.75 9.49
N GLY A 186 5.95 -20.32 8.36
CA GLY A 186 6.25 -20.84 7.02
C GLY A 186 5.22 -21.87 6.53
N GLU A 187 4.16 -22.09 7.31
CA GLU A 187 3.07 -23.03 7.05
C GLU A 187 1.74 -22.29 7.30
N PRO A 188 1.34 -21.37 6.40
CA PRO A 188 0.13 -20.59 6.57
C PRO A 188 -1.11 -21.48 6.58
N ASP A 189 -1.97 -21.28 7.57
CA ASP A 189 -3.32 -21.83 7.59
C ASP A 189 -4.27 -20.85 6.90
N TRP A 190 -4.44 -21.03 5.59
CA TRP A 190 -5.29 -20.16 4.76
C TRP A 190 -6.77 -20.21 5.14
N SER A 191 -7.23 -21.21 5.92
CA SER A 191 -8.61 -21.24 6.40
C SER A 191 -8.91 -20.14 7.43
N LEU A 192 -7.85 -19.54 8.00
CA LEU A 192 -7.96 -18.43 8.95
C LEU A 192 -7.96 -17.06 8.26
N PHE A 193 -7.63 -16.97 6.97
CA PHE A 193 -7.59 -15.71 6.24
C PHE A 193 -8.83 -15.57 5.35
N GLU A 194 -9.49 -14.41 5.43
CA GLU A 194 -10.74 -14.15 4.70
C GLU A 194 -10.58 -14.21 3.19
N GLU A 195 -9.36 -13.96 2.69
CA GLU A 195 -9.04 -14.02 1.25
C GLU A 195 -7.94 -15.05 0.94
N PRO A 196 -8.25 -16.36 0.93
CA PRO A 196 -7.27 -17.42 0.63
C PRO A 196 -6.62 -17.27 -0.75
N SER A 197 -7.28 -16.56 -1.68
CA SER A 197 -6.78 -16.20 -3.01
C SER A 197 -5.44 -15.44 -2.95
N ALA A 198 -5.14 -14.75 -1.85
CA ALA A 198 -3.84 -14.09 -1.61
C ALA A 198 -2.65 -15.06 -1.73
N ALA A 199 -2.85 -16.36 -1.52
CA ALA A 199 -1.84 -17.40 -1.72
C ALA A 199 -1.31 -17.47 -3.16
N GLU A 200 -2.09 -17.00 -4.14
CA GLU A 200 -1.74 -16.99 -5.56
C GLU A 200 -0.85 -15.80 -5.94
N LEU A 201 -0.84 -14.75 -5.12
CA LEU A 201 -0.07 -13.53 -5.39
C LEU A 201 1.43 -13.85 -5.42
N PRO A 202 2.14 -13.54 -6.52
CA PRO A 202 3.59 -13.74 -6.65
C PRO A 202 4.41 -13.14 -5.50
N ALA A 203 4.06 -11.94 -5.03
CA ALA A 203 4.77 -11.28 -3.94
C ALA A 203 4.59 -12.02 -2.59
N VAL A 204 3.37 -12.51 -2.32
CA VAL A 204 3.08 -13.33 -1.13
C VAL A 204 3.84 -14.65 -1.16
N ARG A 205 3.82 -15.34 -2.31
CA ARG A 205 4.60 -16.58 -2.54
C ARG A 205 6.10 -16.36 -2.33
N TRP A 206 6.62 -15.24 -2.84
CA TRP A 206 8.02 -14.87 -2.66
C TRP A 206 8.37 -14.63 -1.19
N LYS A 207 7.53 -13.89 -0.45
CA LYS A 207 7.74 -13.67 0.98
C LYS A 207 7.69 -14.98 1.76
N LEU A 208 6.73 -15.85 1.47
CA LEU A 208 6.61 -17.16 2.10
C LEU A 208 7.86 -18.03 1.86
N ASN A 209 8.38 -18.05 0.62
CA ASN A 209 9.62 -18.76 0.30
C ASN A 209 10.81 -18.23 1.12
N ASN A 210 10.92 -16.91 1.27
CA ASN A 210 11.97 -16.29 2.10
C ASN A 210 11.84 -16.67 3.58
N ILE A 211 10.61 -16.75 4.11
CA ILE A 211 10.33 -17.19 5.48
C ILE A 211 10.72 -18.66 5.68
N GLN A 212 10.35 -19.55 4.76
CA GLN A 212 10.71 -20.97 4.81
C GLN A 212 12.23 -21.17 4.73
N ARG A 213 12.93 -20.34 3.93
CA ARG A 213 14.40 -20.33 3.92
C ARG A 213 14.98 -19.85 5.24
N LEU A 214 14.40 -18.80 5.84
CA LEU A 214 14.81 -18.28 7.14
C LEU A 214 14.62 -19.31 8.26
N ALA A 215 13.59 -20.14 8.21
CA ALA A 215 13.31 -21.19 9.22
C ALA A 215 14.46 -22.18 9.40
N LYS A 216 15.37 -22.31 8.40
CA LYS A 216 16.62 -23.08 8.52
C LYS A 216 17.57 -22.49 9.58
N ASN A 217 17.51 -21.17 9.81
CA ASN A 217 18.17 -20.51 10.94
C ASN A 217 17.18 -20.39 12.12
N LYS A 218 17.13 -21.44 12.94
CA LYS A 218 16.16 -21.57 14.04
C LYS A 218 16.20 -20.41 15.04
N ILE A 219 17.39 -19.87 15.34
CA ILE A 219 17.55 -18.78 16.32
C ILE A 219 16.90 -17.50 15.78
N LYS A 220 17.31 -17.07 14.57
CA LYS A 220 16.79 -15.85 13.95
C LYS A 220 15.30 -15.96 13.62
N HIS A 221 14.85 -17.14 13.20
CA HIS A 221 13.44 -17.39 12.92
C HIS A 221 12.58 -17.27 14.18
N LYS A 222 13.00 -17.89 15.29
CA LYS A 222 12.35 -17.77 16.60
C LYS A 222 12.27 -16.32 17.08
N GLU A 223 13.40 -15.60 17.04
CA GLU A 223 13.45 -14.18 17.42
C GLU A 223 12.45 -13.33 16.62
N GLN A 224 12.38 -13.50 15.30
CA GLN A 224 11.43 -12.75 14.47
C GLN A 224 9.97 -13.17 14.64
N LEU A 225 9.72 -14.41 15.09
CA LEU A 225 8.38 -14.88 15.41
C LEU A 225 7.91 -14.27 16.74
N GLU A 226 8.77 -14.27 17.77
CA GLU A 226 8.48 -13.65 19.07
C GLU A 226 8.24 -12.13 18.94
N ARG A 227 9.04 -11.44 18.12
CA ARG A 227 8.80 -10.02 17.80
C ARG A 227 7.45 -9.78 17.13
N LEU A 228 7.06 -10.66 16.20
CA LEU A 228 5.75 -10.55 15.56
C LEU A 228 4.63 -10.79 16.58
N GLU A 229 4.72 -11.85 17.37
CA GLU A 229 3.74 -12.16 18.41
C GLU A 229 3.55 -10.98 19.38
N SER A 230 4.64 -10.38 19.87
CA SER A 230 4.57 -9.20 20.74
C SER A 230 3.89 -7.99 20.10
N VAL A 231 4.15 -7.73 18.81
CA VAL A 231 3.47 -6.64 18.06
C VAL A 231 1.98 -6.96 17.92
N LEU A 232 1.62 -8.19 17.57
CA LEU A 232 0.23 -8.60 17.40
C LEU A 232 -0.55 -8.57 18.73
N ASP A 233 0.08 -8.96 19.84
CA ASP A 233 -0.47 -8.82 21.19
C ASP A 233 -0.76 -7.34 21.52
N SER A 234 0.17 -6.45 21.17
CA SER A 234 0.00 -5.01 21.37
C SER A 234 -1.15 -4.45 20.53
N TRP A 235 -1.30 -4.92 19.29
CA TRP A 235 -2.41 -4.53 18.41
C TRP A 235 -3.77 -4.96 18.99
N LEU A 236 -3.89 -6.21 19.47
CA LEU A 236 -5.12 -6.72 20.06
C LEU A 236 -5.47 -6.06 21.39
N ALA A 237 -4.46 -5.73 22.19
CA ALA A 237 -4.61 -4.93 23.39
C ALA A 237 -4.88 -3.43 23.11
N LYS A 238 -4.87 -3.02 21.84
CA LYS A 238 -5.05 -1.63 21.39
C LYS A 238 -4.06 -0.67 22.06
N VAL A 239 -2.82 -1.12 22.25
CA VAL A 239 -1.73 -0.29 22.74
C VAL A 239 -1.40 0.73 21.66
N ASN A 240 -1.29 2.00 22.02
CA ASN A 240 -0.92 3.05 21.09
C ASN A 240 0.51 2.83 20.58
N LEU A 241 0.62 2.37 19.33
CA LEU A 241 1.88 2.22 18.57
C LEU A 241 2.07 3.37 17.57
N GLY A 242 1.20 4.39 17.61
CA GLY A 242 1.35 5.62 16.87
C GLY A 242 2.56 6.44 17.34
N PRO A 243 2.86 7.57 16.68
CA PRO A 243 3.90 8.47 17.19
C PRO A 243 3.55 8.84 18.63
N GLY A 244 4.54 8.82 19.52
CA GLY A 244 4.39 9.39 20.85
C GLY A 244 3.91 10.84 20.70
N ASN A 245 3.10 11.31 21.65
CA ASN A 245 2.85 12.74 21.80
C ASN A 245 4.13 13.40 22.30
N ASP A 246 5.19 13.39 21.50
CA ASP A 246 6.40 14.14 21.77
C ASP A 246 6.16 15.56 21.25
N GLU A 247 5.73 16.42 22.17
CA GLU A 247 5.98 17.87 22.12
C GLU A 247 7.49 18.18 22.15
#